data_AF-A0A662Z7T0-F1
#
_entry.id   AF-A0A662Z7T0-F1
#
_cell.length_a   1.000
_cell.length_b   1.000
_cell.length_c   1.000
_cell.angle_alpha   90.00
_cell.angle_beta   90.00
_cell.angle_gamma   90.00
#
_symmetry.space_group_name_H-M   'P 1'
#
loop_
_entity.id
_entity.type
_entity.pdbx_description
1 polymer ?
#
loop_
_entity_poly.entity_id
_entity_poly.type
_entity_poly.pdbx_seq_one_letter_code
_entity_poly.pdbx_strand_id
1 'polypeptide(L)'
;MLTNEIICAIRNDNSREYIRLLFNYGLWSRYFGCAGYPGHSSSQQVCTISDDSALIIDKAFGDLKRKQPNLYKLLNLYYIQCKSPDEIFLILKQQRREVKLKRKHRRNYFEFNPATDTALRYVTTQAICDLIRRGEQLVLNQLRMMNEGF
;
A
#
# COMPACT_ATOMS: atom_id res chain seq x y z
N MET A 1 14.69 -15.49 3.44
CA MET A 1 15.90 -14.76 2.98
C MET A 1 15.46 -13.66 2.04
N LEU A 2 16.12 -12.51 2.07
CA LEU A 2 15.86 -11.44 1.10
C LEU A 2 16.53 -11.77 -0.23
N THR A 3 15.91 -11.34 -1.33
CA THR A 3 16.50 -11.41 -2.67
C THR A 3 17.54 -10.32 -2.86
N ASN A 4 18.48 -10.53 -3.79
CA ASN A 4 19.48 -9.52 -4.15
C ASN A 4 18.83 -8.20 -4.62
N GLU A 5 17.67 -8.28 -5.29
CA GLU A 5 16.89 -7.11 -5.71
C GLU A 5 16.49 -6.24 -4.52
N ILE A 6 15.93 -6.84 -3.46
CA ILE A 6 15.53 -6.12 -2.25
C ILE A 6 16.76 -5.60 -1.51
N ILE A 7 17.79 -6.45 -1.34
CA ILE A 7 19.03 -6.07 -0.64
C ILE A 7 19.67 -4.85 -1.31
N CYS A 8 19.80 -4.85 -2.64
CA CYS A 8 20.32 -3.71 -3.38
C CYS A 8 19.46 -2.46 -3.22
N ALA A 9 18.13 -2.60 -3.21
CA ALA A 9 17.20 -1.49 -3.06
C ALA A 9 17.20 -0.85 -1.66
N ILE A 10 17.48 -1.62 -0.59
CA ILE A 10 17.47 -1.14 0.80
C ILE A 10 18.86 -0.74 1.34
N ARG A 11 19.95 -1.20 0.70
CA ARG A 11 21.34 -1.03 1.14
C ARG A 11 21.88 0.37 0.90
N ASN A 12 21.49 0.99 -0.21
CA ASN A 12 21.80 2.39 -0.46
C ASN A 12 20.61 3.20 0.09
N ASP A 13 20.85 4.28 0.82
CA ASP A 13 19.80 5.26 1.21
C ASP A 13 19.13 5.97 0.01
N ASN A 14 19.28 5.41 -1.20
CA ASN A 14 18.63 5.82 -2.44
C ASN A 14 17.15 5.43 -2.39
N SER A 15 16.37 6.26 -1.72
CA SER A 15 14.90 6.22 -1.70
C SER A 15 14.32 5.89 -3.08
N ARG A 16 14.89 6.42 -4.17
CA ARG A 16 14.41 6.20 -5.53
C ARG A 16 14.30 4.72 -5.95
N GLU A 17 15.30 3.88 -5.67
CA GLU A 17 15.26 2.47 -6.08
C GLU A 17 14.27 1.68 -5.23
N TYR A 18 14.20 1.97 -3.94
CA TYR A 18 13.18 1.41 -3.05
C TYR A 18 11.76 1.81 -3.48
N ILE A 19 11.53 3.09 -3.76
CA ILE A 19 10.23 3.58 -4.26
C ILE A 19 9.89 2.93 -5.59
N ARG A 20 10.85 2.77 -6.50
CA ARG A 20 10.65 2.04 -7.76
C ARG A 20 10.25 0.58 -7.52
N LEU A 21 10.88 -0.08 -6.55
CA LEU A 21 10.55 -1.43 -6.15
C LEU A 21 9.12 -1.53 -5.58
N LEU A 22 8.66 -0.54 -4.80
CA LEU A 22 7.27 -0.48 -4.33
C LEU A 22 6.27 -0.27 -5.48
N PHE A 23 6.60 0.58 -6.47
CA PHE A 23 5.77 0.73 -7.68
C PHE A 23 5.68 -0.56 -8.49
N ASN A 24 6.81 -1.26 -8.66
CA ASN A 24 6.85 -2.55 -9.33
C ASN A 24 6.04 -3.61 -8.57
N TYR A 25 6.09 -3.63 -7.24
CA TYR A 25 5.23 -4.48 -6.42
C TYR A 25 3.75 -4.12 -6.59
N GLY A 26 3.40 -2.84 -6.65
CA GLY A 26 2.03 -2.39 -6.88
C GLY A 26 1.48 -2.80 -8.26
N LEU A 27 2.36 -2.86 -9.27
CA LEU A 27 2.06 -3.46 -10.57
C LEU A 27 1.85 -4.97 -10.44
N TRP A 28 2.83 -5.67 -9.85
CA TRP A 28 2.75 -7.12 -9.65
C TRP A 28 1.47 -7.53 -8.91
N SER A 29 1.11 -6.81 -7.85
CA SER A 29 -0.07 -7.08 -7.01
C SER A 29 -1.39 -6.95 -7.79
N ARG A 30 -1.45 -6.08 -8.80
CA ARG A 30 -2.63 -5.92 -9.65
C ARG A 30 -2.81 -7.06 -10.65
N TYR A 31 -1.71 -7.57 -11.19
CA TYR A 31 -1.72 -8.51 -12.32
C TYR A 31 -1.52 -9.97 -11.91
N PHE A 32 -0.74 -10.20 -10.86
CA PHE A 32 -0.30 -11.52 -10.40
C PHE A 32 -0.67 -11.80 -8.94
N GLY A 33 -0.86 -10.76 -8.12
CA GLY A 33 -1.25 -10.87 -6.71
C GLY A 33 -2.69 -11.33 -6.50
N CYS A 34 -2.86 -12.28 -5.57
CA CYS A 34 -4.08 -12.99 -5.15
C CYS A 34 -5.44 -12.29 -5.36
N ALA A 35 -6.46 -13.10 -5.69
CA ALA A 35 -7.87 -12.74 -5.87
C ALA A 35 -8.38 -11.65 -4.90
N GLY A 36 -8.86 -10.52 -5.46
CA GLY A 36 -9.46 -9.43 -4.70
C GLY A 36 -9.08 -8.01 -5.16
N TYR A 37 -8.05 -7.87 -6.01
CA TYR A 37 -7.71 -6.58 -6.61
C TYR A 37 -8.53 -6.33 -7.89
N PRO A 38 -8.93 -5.07 -8.17
CA PRO A 38 -9.66 -4.75 -9.40
C PRO A 38 -8.74 -5.01 -10.60
N GLY A 39 -8.99 -6.13 -11.29
CA GLY A 39 -8.27 -6.47 -12.52
C GLY A 39 -8.49 -5.38 -13.55
N HIS A 40 -7.41 -4.70 -13.94
CA HIS A 40 -7.46 -3.75 -15.05
C HIS A 40 -7.01 -4.41 -16.34
N SER A 41 -7.97 -4.51 -17.27
CA SER A 41 -7.72 -4.78 -18.68
C SER A 41 -7.11 -3.53 -19.30
N SER A 42 -5.78 -3.51 -19.48
CA SER A 42 -5.07 -2.88 -20.61
C SER A 42 -3.70 -2.30 -20.24
N SER A 43 -2.80 -2.41 -21.22
CA SER A 43 -1.44 -1.86 -21.35
C SER A 43 -0.29 -2.69 -20.75
N GLN A 44 0.71 -2.89 -21.60
CA GLN A 44 1.96 -3.62 -21.43
C GLN A 44 2.86 -2.98 -20.36
N GLN A 45 2.44 -2.98 -19.10
CA GLN A 45 3.32 -2.55 -18.01
C GLN A 45 4.20 -3.73 -17.63
N VAL A 46 5.48 -3.67 -18.07
CA VAL A 46 6.47 -4.69 -17.77
C VAL A 46 6.76 -4.65 -16.27
N CYS A 47 6.25 -5.65 -15.55
CA CYS A 47 6.64 -5.93 -14.19
C CYS A 47 8.12 -6.32 -14.18
N THR A 48 8.96 -5.53 -13.51
CA THR A 48 10.41 -5.78 -13.45
C THR A 48 10.85 -6.40 -12.12
N ILE A 49 9.90 -6.78 -11.25
CA ILE A 49 10.17 -7.44 -9.98
C ILE A 49 9.94 -8.95 -10.10
N SER A 50 10.81 -9.75 -9.48
CA SER A 50 10.62 -11.19 -9.37
C SER A 50 9.53 -11.57 -8.37
N ASP A 51 8.88 -12.71 -8.56
CA ASP A 51 7.80 -13.19 -7.69
C ASP A 51 8.27 -13.36 -6.23
N ASP A 52 9.48 -13.88 -6.02
CA ASP A 52 10.08 -14.03 -4.68
C ASP A 52 10.24 -12.67 -3.98
N SER A 53 10.74 -11.66 -4.71
CA SER A 53 10.86 -10.29 -4.18
C SER A 53 9.48 -9.70 -3.87
N ALA A 54 8.50 -9.91 -4.76
CA ALA A 54 7.16 -9.39 -4.59
C ALA A 54 6.45 -10.01 -3.36
N LEU A 55 6.59 -11.32 -3.14
CA LEU A 55 6.04 -12.02 -1.97
C LEU A 55 6.67 -11.55 -0.65
N ILE A 56 7.96 -11.21 -0.65
CA ILE A 56 8.62 -10.66 0.53
C ILE A 56 8.08 -9.27 0.86
N ILE A 57 7.88 -8.43 -0.15
CA ILE A 57 7.26 -7.10 0.03
C ILE A 57 5.80 -7.27 0.50
N ASP A 58 5.06 -8.22 -0.08
CA ASP A 58 3.68 -8.52 0.31
C ASP A 58 3.60 -8.90 1.79
N LYS A 59 4.55 -9.71 2.27
CA LYS A 59 4.66 -10.04 3.69
C LYS A 59 4.88 -8.79 4.55
N ALA A 60 5.75 -7.88 4.14
CA ALA A 60 5.97 -6.61 4.85
C ALA A 60 4.73 -5.71 4.84
N PHE A 61 3.99 -5.66 3.73
CA PHE A 61 2.69 -4.98 3.63
C PHE A 61 1.62 -5.64 4.51
N GLY A 62 1.62 -6.97 4.61
CA GLY A 62 0.75 -7.74 5.50
C GLY A 62 0.99 -7.43 6.97
N ASP A 63 2.26 -7.30 7.38
CA ASP A 63 2.63 -6.86 8.73
C ASP A 63 2.19 -5.41 8.99
N LEU A 64 2.36 -4.51 8.01
CA LEU A 64 1.86 -3.14 8.11
C LEU A 64 0.33 -3.10 8.22
N LYS A 65 -0.39 -3.93 7.47
CA LYS A 65 -1.86 -4.04 7.53
C LYS A 65 -2.33 -4.43 8.92
N ARG A 66 -1.62 -5.33 9.61
CA ARG A 66 -1.93 -5.76 10.98
C ARG A 66 -1.65 -4.67 12.01
N LYS A 67 -0.49 -4.00 11.92
CA LYS A 67 -0.04 -3.00 12.91
C LYS A 67 -0.68 -1.63 12.71
N GLN A 68 -0.77 -1.17 11.47
CA GLN A 68 -1.22 0.18 11.08
C GLN A 68 -2.10 0.14 9.82
N PRO A 69 -3.34 -0.38 9.94
CA PRO A 69 -4.26 -0.55 8.80
C PRO A 69 -4.58 0.76 8.06
N ASN A 70 -4.48 1.91 8.72
CA ASN A 70 -4.64 3.23 8.09
C ASN A 70 -3.60 3.51 7.02
N LEU A 71 -2.33 3.28 7.34
CA LEU A 71 -1.23 3.51 6.40
C LEU A 71 -1.27 2.50 5.28
N TYR A 72 -1.54 1.23 5.61
CA TYR A 72 -1.76 0.21 4.58
C TYR A 72 -2.86 0.62 3.60
N LYS A 73 -4.00 1.15 4.07
CA LYS A 73 -5.08 1.61 3.19
C LYS A 73 -4.60 2.69 2.22
N LEU A 74 -3.81 3.66 2.69
CA LEU A 74 -3.24 4.70 1.83
C LEU A 74 -2.23 4.13 0.82
N LEU A 75 -1.31 3.27 1.26
CA LEU A 75 -0.32 2.64 0.38
C LEU A 75 -0.98 1.73 -0.66
N ASN A 76 -2.04 1.02 -0.30
CA ASN A 76 -2.84 0.21 -1.23
C ASN A 76 -3.49 1.08 -2.31
N LEU A 77 -4.11 2.20 -1.92
CA LEU A 77 -4.67 3.14 -2.89
C LEU A 77 -3.59 3.73 -3.81
N TYR A 78 -2.44 4.09 -3.24
CA TYR A 78 -1.36 4.77 -3.96
C TYR A 78 -0.60 3.83 -4.91
N TYR A 79 -0.03 2.73 -4.40
CA TYR A 79 0.84 1.84 -5.18
C TYR A 79 0.07 0.78 -5.97
N ILE A 80 -0.94 0.17 -5.35
CA ILE A 80 -1.66 -0.95 -5.96
C ILE A 80 -2.78 -0.41 -6.85
N GLN A 81 -3.62 0.50 -6.36
CA GLN A 81 -4.71 1.06 -7.18
C GLN A 81 -4.28 2.24 -8.05
N CYS A 82 -3.01 2.63 -8.00
CA CYS A 82 -2.40 3.68 -8.81
C CYS A 82 -3.16 5.04 -8.70
N LYS A 83 -3.66 5.36 -7.51
CA LYS A 83 -4.37 6.62 -7.25
C LYS A 83 -3.42 7.73 -6.86
N SER A 84 -3.62 8.92 -7.43
CA SER A 84 -2.86 10.10 -7.01
C SER A 84 -3.27 10.55 -5.60
N PRO A 85 -2.43 11.31 -4.87
CA PRO A 85 -2.81 11.83 -3.55
C PRO A 85 -4.11 12.66 -3.57
N ASP A 86 -4.36 13.39 -4.66
CA ASP A 86 -5.60 14.16 -4.85
C ASP A 86 -6.82 13.26 -5.08
N GLU A 87 -6.67 12.19 -5.87
CA GLU A 87 -7.73 11.20 -6.04
C GLU A 87 -8.04 10.47 -4.72
N ILE A 88 -7.00 10.13 -3.95
CA ILE A 88 -7.14 9.53 -2.62
C ILE A 88 -7.90 10.48 -1.69
N PHE A 89 -7.55 11.77 -1.69
CA PHE A 89 -8.26 12.79 -0.95
C PHE A 89 -9.75 12.84 -1.32
N LEU A 90 -10.06 12.84 -2.63
CA LEU A 90 -11.45 12.84 -3.12
C LEU A 90 -12.20 11.57 -2.70
N ILE A 91 -11.57 10.39 -2.80
CA ILE A 91 -12.14 9.11 -2.36
C ILE A 91 -12.47 9.15 -0.86
N LEU A 92 -11.53 9.59 -0.03
CA LEU A 92 -11.74 9.72 1.43
C LEU A 92 -12.85 10.73 1.76
N LYS A 93 -12.91 11.85 1.01
CA LYS A 93 -13.96 12.87 1.15
C LYS A 93 -15.32 12.37 0.69
N GLN A 94 -15.40 11.53 -0.34
CA GLN A 94 -16.65 10.93 -0.82
C GLN A 94 -17.18 9.89 0.17
N GLN A 95 -16.31 9.05 0.73
CA GLN A 95 -16.66 8.12 1.81
C GLN A 95 -17.29 8.85 3.02
N ARG A 96 -16.86 10.09 3.32
CA ARG A 96 -17.50 10.95 4.35
C ARG A 96 -18.96 11.27 4.03
N ARG A 97 -19.31 11.48 2.76
CA ARG A 97 -20.69 11.84 2.34
C ARG A 97 -21.61 10.62 2.38
N GLU A 98 -21.12 9.45 1.97
CA GLU A 98 -21.95 8.23 1.90
C GLU A 98 -22.26 7.63 3.28
N VAL A 99 -21.32 7.70 4.24
CA VAL A 99 -21.54 7.22 5.62
C VAL A 99 -22.66 8.01 6.32
N LYS A 100 -22.84 9.30 6.00
CA LYS A 100 -23.97 10.09 6.52
C LYS A 100 -25.33 9.62 6.01
N LEU A 101 -25.37 8.98 4.84
CA LEU A 101 -26.61 8.63 4.14
C LEU A 101 -27.01 7.15 4.31
N LYS A 102 -26.10 6.26 4.72
CA LYS A 102 -26.39 4.82 4.86
C LYS A 102 -26.00 4.29 6.24
N ARG A 103 -26.90 4.42 7.21
CA ARG A 103 -27.04 3.40 8.27
C ARG A 103 -27.74 2.16 7.68
N LYS A 104 -27.07 1.45 6.77
CA LYS A 104 -27.51 0.11 6.37
C LYS A 104 -26.35 -0.85 6.55
N HIS A 105 -26.54 -1.73 7.52
CA HIS A 105 -25.68 -2.84 7.86
C HIS A 105 -25.34 -3.64 6.59
N ARG A 106 -24.16 -3.40 6.01
CA ARG A 106 -23.55 -4.33 5.06
C ARG A 106 -22.37 -4.99 5.75
N ARG A 107 -22.54 -6.27 6.06
CA ARG A 107 -21.50 -7.17 6.56
C ARG A 107 -20.55 -7.48 5.40
N ASN A 108 -19.49 -6.72 5.25
CA ASN A 108 -18.26 -7.22 4.63
C ASN A 108 -17.26 -7.40 5.77
N TYR A 109 -17.11 -8.63 6.26
CA TYR A 109 -16.30 -9.00 7.43
C TYR A 109 -14.79 -8.73 7.27
N PHE A 110 -14.33 -8.18 6.14
CA PHE A 110 -12.90 -8.02 5.82
C PHE A 110 -12.41 -6.61 5.47
N GLU A 111 -13.28 -5.59 5.35
CA GLU A 111 -12.87 -4.30 4.75
C GLU A 111 -13.22 -3.06 5.56
N PHE A 112 -14.27 -3.09 6.37
CA PHE A 112 -14.74 -1.91 7.09
C PHE A 112 -14.25 -1.92 8.54
N ASN A 113 -13.17 -1.19 8.82
CA ASN A 113 -12.79 -0.87 10.19
C ASN A 113 -13.18 0.60 10.50
N PRO A 114 -14.22 0.85 11.32
CA PRO A 114 -14.73 2.20 11.56
C PRO A 114 -13.71 3.10 12.26
N ALA A 115 -12.79 2.57 13.06
CA ALA A 115 -11.75 3.35 13.72
C ALA A 115 -10.72 3.87 12.71
N THR A 116 -10.35 3.04 11.73
CA THR A 116 -9.38 3.41 10.69
C THR A 116 -9.94 4.44 9.73
N ASP A 117 -11.20 4.22 9.32
CA ASP A 117 -11.90 5.12 8.42
C ASP A 117 -12.26 6.46 9.06
N THR A 118 -12.18 6.59 10.38
CA THR A 118 -12.47 7.86 11.07
C THR A 118 -11.22 8.76 11.15
N ALA A 119 -10.03 8.17 11.35
CA ALA A 119 -8.77 8.92 11.43
C ALA A 119 -8.38 9.58 10.10
N LEU A 120 -8.68 8.95 8.97
CA LEU A 120 -8.32 9.45 7.63
C LEU A 120 -9.28 10.50 7.05
N ARG A 121 -10.38 10.85 7.76
CA ARG A 121 -11.45 11.73 7.25
C ARG A 121 -11.09 13.21 7.16
N TYR A 122 -10.07 13.64 7.89
CA TYR A 122 -9.73 15.06 8.07
C TYR A 122 -8.34 15.41 7.51
N VAL A 123 -7.77 14.50 6.74
CA VAL A 123 -6.40 14.60 6.24
C VAL A 123 -6.40 15.43 4.95
N THR A 124 -5.53 16.43 4.87
CA THR A 124 -5.28 17.22 3.65
C THR A 124 -4.45 16.43 2.64
N THR A 125 -4.42 16.82 1.37
CA THR A 125 -3.53 16.18 0.37
C THR A 125 -2.07 16.12 0.86
N GLN A 126 -1.58 17.21 1.45
CA GLN A 126 -0.21 17.25 1.99
C GLN A 126 0.00 16.20 3.08
N ALA A 127 -0.94 16.09 4.02
CA ALA A 127 -0.85 15.09 5.07
C ALA A 127 -1.01 13.65 4.54
N ILE A 128 -1.70 13.43 3.40
CA ILE A 128 -1.70 12.14 2.72
C ILE A 128 -0.30 11.82 2.20
N CYS A 129 0.39 12.76 1.55
CA CYS A 129 1.76 12.57 1.10
C CYS A 129 2.71 12.23 2.27
N ASP A 130 2.59 12.92 3.40
CA ASP A 130 3.42 12.67 4.57
C ASP A 130 3.12 11.31 5.23
N LEU A 131 1.85 10.90 5.26
CA LEU A 131 1.46 9.57 5.74
C LEU A 131 1.93 8.45 4.82
N ILE A 132 1.91 8.67 3.50
CA ILE A 132 2.47 7.72 2.52
C ILE A 132 3.97 7.55 2.78
N ARG A 133 4.74 8.65 2.89
CA ARG A 133 6.17 8.61 3.23
C ARG A 133 6.45 7.88 4.53
N ARG A 134 5.63 8.11 5.56
CA ARG A 134 5.74 7.38 6.83
C ARG A 134 5.46 5.88 6.66
N GLY A 135 4.48 5.53 5.84
CA GLY A 135 4.18 4.13 5.50
C GLY A 135 5.35 3.46 4.77
N GLU A 136 5.92 4.13 3.78
CA GLU A 136 7.10 3.68 3.04
C GLU A 136 8.29 3.40 3.98
N GLN A 137 8.55 4.29 4.95
CA GLN A 137 9.60 4.11 5.95
C GLN A 137 9.36 2.90 6.86
N LEU A 138 8.10 2.65 7.27
CA LEU A 138 7.78 1.49 8.10
C LEU A 138 7.96 0.18 7.35
N VAL A 139 7.60 0.14 6.06
CA VAL A 139 7.86 -1.02 5.20
C VAL A 139 9.36 -1.21 5.01
N LEU A 140 10.12 -0.13 4.80
CA LEU A 140 11.58 -0.19 4.67
C LEU A 140 12.23 -0.74 5.94
N ASN A 141 11.81 -0.25 7.11
CA ASN A 141 12.31 -0.74 8.39
C ASN A 141 11.96 -2.21 8.60
N GLN A 142 10.76 -2.65 8.21
CA GLN A 142 10.37 -4.05 8.28
C GLN A 142 11.25 -4.92 7.37
N LEU A 143 11.54 -4.48 6.14
CA LEU A 143 12.45 -5.17 5.23
C LEU A 143 13.88 -5.22 5.79
N ARG A 144 14.37 -4.14 6.43
CA ARG A 144 15.67 -4.11 7.11
C ARG A 144 15.72 -5.11 8.27
N MET A 145 14.69 -5.18 9.12
CA MET A 145 14.62 -6.19 10.18
C MET A 145 14.58 -7.63 9.62
N MET A 146 13.91 -7.84 8.47
CA MET A 146 13.93 -9.14 7.80
C MET A 146 15.31 -9.48 7.20
N ASN A 147 16.14 -8.47 6.88
CA ASN A 147 17.50 -8.64 6.38
C ASN A 147 18.49 -9.00 7.48
N GLU A 148 18.42 -8.26 8.60
CA GLU A 148 19.38 -8.38 9.70
C GLU A 148 19.25 -9.72 10.42
N GLY A 149 18.11 -10.40 10.28
CA GLY A 149 17.85 -11.65 10.95
C GLY A 149 17.71 -11.44 12.46
N PHE A 150 16.73 -12.10 13.05
CA PHE A 150 16.98 -12.65 14.37
C PHE A 150 17.73 -13.96 14.18
#